data_AF-A0A7X8ULL0-F1
#
_entry.id   AF-A0A7X8ULL0-F1
#
_cell.length_a   1.000
_cell.length_b   1.000
_cell.length_c   1.000
_cell.angle_alpha   90.00
_cell.angle_beta   90.00
_cell.angle_gamma   90.00
#
_symmetry.space_group_name_H-M   'P 1'
#
loop_
_entity.id
_entity.type
_entity.pdbx_description
1 polymer ?
#
loop_
_entity_poly.entity_id
_entity_poly.type
_entity_poly.pdbx_seq_one_letter_code
_entity_poly.pdbx_strand_id
1 'polypeptide(L)'
;VPVGSYETLEPYIKRVLNGESSALLGQGESPIMFAMTSGTTGAPKYIPVSRQFLASIKRGWNIWGMAALKRHPRAFLRPMLQISSPMQETSSPNGVPCGAISGLLAARQKRIVRRMYVSIRHLGDIADAEEKYYCLLRAGIARDVSIIVTANPSSTIKLIEVGRRHVEALIKDIADGTCTPPGQASPLAARWRPNKRLAANIDSNVRRDGDLYPHHFWKVEFLGNWTGGTLKLYLPRLRELFPSSAICDIGLLASEGRFSAPLEDDSPAGVAEITSNLLEFLPEGESVPVPAHKVEIGGEYTLIVSNWAGLWRYNMDDRVRVTGRFGQSPVFEFLSRGRNTANITGEKITEQQVVEAMRRACCKTGLRVERFVMQGCFAAKPYYEVRVENLDASEAQKLVAEMDLTLCELNIEYRSKRLSSRLGPLQAKIMPPGVLESAENENIRLRRNRSEQYKHQYLLTDVQTPDAAGDQ
;
A
#
# COMPACT_ATOMS: atom_id res chain seq x y z
N VAL A 1 -13.31 28.62 -0.65
CA VAL A 1 -12.58 27.54 -1.36
C VAL A 1 -13.59 26.46 -1.75
N PRO A 2 -13.73 26.11 -3.04
CA PRO A 2 -14.58 25.00 -3.48
C PRO A 2 -13.95 23.65 -3.13
N VAL A 3 -14.75 22.59 -3.02
CA VAL A 3 -14.21 21.22 -2.95
C VAL A 3 -13.67 20.85 -4.32
N GLY A 4 -12.45 20.32 -4.38
CA GLY A 4 -11.78 20.00 -5.65
C GLY A 4 -10.93 18.74 -5.56
N SER A 5 -10.63 18.15 -6.71
CA SER A 5 -9.75 16.99 -6.83
C SER A 5 -8.31 17.42 -7.10
N TYR A 6 -7.43 16.46 -7.39
CA TYR A 6 -6.04 16.76 -7.79
C TYR A 6 -5.99 17.61 -9.05
N GLU A 7 -6.86 17.33 -10.01
CA GLU A 7 -6.97 18.02 -11.29
C GLU A 7 -7.33 19.50 -11.09
N THR A 8 -8.11 19.82 -10.06
CA THR A 8 -8.42 21.21 -9.68
C THR A 8 -7.18 21.96 -9.20
N LEU A 9 -6.25 21.28 -8.50
CA LEU A 9 -5.03 21.89 -7.95
C LEU A 9 -3.82 21.77 -8.89
N GLU A 10 -3.91 20.93 -9.92
CA GLU A 10 -2.80 20.59 -10.81
C GLU A 10 -2.10 21.82 -11.42
N PRO A 11 -2.81 22.87 -11.90
CA PRO A 11 -2.15 24.06 -12.43
C PRO A 11 -1.25 24.77 -11.41
N TYR A 12 -1.67 24.81 -10.14
CA TYR A 12 -0.90 25.40 -9.06
C TYR A 12 0.28 24.50 -8.66
N ILE A 13 0.05 23.18 -8.59
CA ILE A 13 1.10 22.20 -8.34
C ILE A 13 2.21 22.29 -9.41
N LYS A 14 1.84 22.45 -10.69
CA LYS A 14 2.79 22.66 -11.79
C LYS A 14 3.62 23.93 -11.61
N ARG A 15 3.03 25.02 -11.13
CA ARG A 15 3.77 26.26 -10.80
C ARG A 15 4.76 26.03 -9.66
N VAL A 16 4.35 25.33 -8.61
CA VAL A 16 5.24 24.95 -7.50
C VAL A 16 6.38 24.02 -7.95
N LEU A 17 6.10 23.05 -8.84
CA LEU A 17 7.12 22.17 -9.47
C LEU A 17 8.18 22.99 -10.23
N ASN A 18 7.75 24.07 -10.88
CA ASN A 18 8.59 25.05 -11.58
C ASN A 18 9.14 26.17 -10.67
N GLY A 19 9.06 26.01 -9.34
CA GLY A 19 9.73 26.87 -8.35
C GLY A 19 8.87 27.96 -7.73
N GLU A 20 7.67 28.21 -8.23
CA GLU A 20 6.78 29.23 -7.70
C GLU A 20 6.03 28.71 -6.47
N SER A 21 6.72 28.63 -5.34
CA SER A 21 6.21 27.99 -4.12
C SER A 21 4.93 28.65 -3.58
N SER A 22 4.79 29.97 -3.72
CA SER A 22 3.62 30.76 -3.28
C SER A 22 2.34 30.45 -4.05
N ALA A 23 2.39 29.68 -5.15
CA ALA A 23 1.20 29.29 -5.89
C ALA A 23 0.29 28.34 -5.09
N LEU A 24 0.83 27.60 -4.12
CA LEU A 24 0.06 26.66 -3.28
C LEU A 24 0.46 26.68 -1.80
N LEU A 25 1.72 27.02 -1.51
CA LEU A 25 2.28 27.01 -0.15
C LEU A 25 2.20 28.40 0.49
N GLY A 26 2.19 28.42 1.83
CA GLY A 26 2.23 29.66 2.60
C GLY A 26 3.51 30.46 2.37
N GLN A 27 3.49 31.75 2.70
CA GLN A 27 4.67 32.61 2.59
C GLN A 27 5.86 32.04 3.39
N GLY A 28 7.03 31.99 2.75
CA GLY A 28 8.26 31.47 3.36
C GLY A 28 8.40 29.95 3.34
N GLU A 29 7.39 29.19 2.88
CA GLU A 29 7.50 27.76 2.67
C GLU A 29 7.90 27.43 1.23
N SER A 30 8.75 26.41 1.09
CA SER A 30 9.15 25.85 -0.19
C SER A 30 9.21 24.33 -0.10
N PRO A 31 8.94 23.61 -1.21
CA PRO A 31 9.00 22.16 -1.22
C PRO A 31 10.46 21.71 -1.06
N ILE A 32 10.71 20.85 -0.08
CA ILE A 32 11.99 20.16 0.08
C ILE A 32 12.03 18.83 -0.69
N MET A 33 10.85 18.32 -1.07
CA MET A 33 10.65 17.23 -2.02
C MET A 33 9.22 17.28 -2.57
N PHE A 34 8.93 16.47 -3.57
CA PHE A 34 7.57 16.11 -3.97
C PHE A 34 7.32 14.62 -3.72
N ALA A 35 6.25 14.31 -3.00
CA ALA A 35 5.81 12.94 -2.83
C ALA A 35 5.05 12.48 -4.08
N MET A 36 5.50 11.40 -4.71
CA MET A 36 4.89 10.83 -5.91
C MET A 36 3.83 9.78 -5.55
N THR A 37 2.70 9.77 -6.28
CA THR A 37 1.70 8.70 -6.21
C THR A 37 1.10 8.39 -7.59
N SER A 38 0.48 7.22 -7.75
CA SER A 38 -0.28 6.89 -8.97
C SER A 38 -1.50 7.82 -9.10
N GLY A 39 -1.59 8.52 -10.24
CA GLY A 39 -2.78 9.29 -10.61
C GLY A 39 -3.85 8.43 -11.26
N THR A 40 -5.09 8.92 -11.24
CA THR A 40 -6.26 8.28 -11.85
C THR A 40 -6.17 8.22 -13.38
N THR A 41 -5.46 9.18 -13.99
CA THR A 41 -5.22 9.33 -15.44
C THR A 41 -3.89 8.71 -15.91
N GLY A 42 -3.14 8.08 -15.01
CA GLY A 42 -1.83 7.47 -15.26
C GLY A 42 -0.63 8.41 -15.16
N ALA A 43 -0.83 9.73 -15.19
CA ALA A 43 0.22 10.67 -14.81
C ALA A 43 0.46 10.63 -13.29
N PRO A 44 1.72 10.58 -12.81
CA PRO A 44 1.99 10.64 -11.38
C PRO A 44 1.49 11.94 -10.76
N LYS A 45 0.87 11.86 -9.59
CA LYS A 45 0.54 13.03 -8.77
C LYS A 45 1.77 13.45 -7.98
N TYR A 46 1.98 14.75 -7.86
CA TYR A 46 3.08 15.36 -7.10
C TYR A 46 2.51 16.16 -5.94
N ILE A 47 2.70 15.67 -4.72
CA ILE A 47 2.29 16.38 -3.51
C ILE A 47 3.49 17.15 -2.95
N PRO A 48 3.43 18.48 -2.84
CA PRO A 48 4.53 19.27 -2.28
C PRO A 48 4.77 18.91 -0.82
N VAL A 49 6.03 18.65 -0.47
CA VAL A 49 6.42 18.40 0.92
C VAL A 49 7.22 19.59 1.42
N SER A 50 6.57 20.46 2.20
CA SER A 50 7.18 21.60 2.87
C SER A 50 7.82 21.20 4.21
N ARG A 51 8.54 22.11 4.88
CA ARG A 51 9.12 21.81 6.21
C ARG A 51 8.01 21.65 7.24
N GLN A 52 6.99 22.49 7.16
CA GLN A 52 5.85 22.44 8.05
C GLN A 52 5.02 21.16 7.84
N PHE A 53 4.80 20.76 6.58
CA PHE A 53 4.13 19.49 6.28
C PHE A 53 4.94 18.29 6.78
N LEU A 54 6.26 18.27 6.58
CA LEU A 54 7.11 17.22 7.14
C LEU A 54 7.02 17.16 8.67
N ALA A 55 6.98 18.31 9.36
CA ALA A 55 6.86 18.37 10.80
C ALA A 55 5.52 17.77 11.28
N SER A 56 4.42 18.04 10.56
CA SER A 56 3.11 17.45 10.86
C SER A 56 3.11 15.92 10.77
N ILE A 57 3.68 15.36 9.70
CA ILE A 57 3.76 13.91 9.51
C ILE A 57 4.62 13.27 10.61
N LYS A 58 5.76 13.90 10.96
CA LYS A 58 6.60 13.44 12.07
C LYS A 58 5.85 13.46 13.40
N ARG A 59 5.05 14.48 13.67
CA ARG A 59 4.21 14.55 14.88
C ARG A 59 3.22 13.39 14.91
N GLY A 60 2.51 13.16 13.81
CA GLY A 60 1.61 12.02 13.66
C GLY A 60 2.29 10.70 14.01
N TRP A 61 3.44 10.41 13.37
CA TRP A 61 4.22 9.18 13.64
C TRP A 61 4.67 9.08 15.09
N ASN A 62 5.05 10.18 15.73
CA ASN A 62 5.41 10.18 17.15
C ASN A 62 4.20 9.83 18.03
N ILE A 63 3.02 10.39 17.76
CA ILE A 63 1.79 10.09 18.54
C ILE A 63 1.49 8.59 18.46
N TRP A 64 1.42 8.05 17.24
CA TRP A 64 1.16 6.62 17.03
C TRP A 64 2.25 5.74 17.66
N GLY A 65 3.52 6.06 17.42
CA GLY A 65 4.63 5.27 17.94
C GLY A 65 4.70 5.27 19.46
N MET A 66 4.45 6.41 20.11
CA MET A 66 4.37 6.49 21.57
C MET A 66 3.16 5.73 22.12
N ALA A 67 2.00 5.81 21.47
CA ALA A 67 0.82 5.05 21.86
C ALA A 67 1.06 3.53 21.77
N ALA A 68 1.67 3.07 20.67
CA ALA A 68 2.04 1.66 20.49
C ALA A 68 3.08 1.21 21.53
N LEU A 69 4.15 1.99 21.77
CA LEU A 69 5.17 1.66 22.76
C LEU A 69 4.66 1.69 24.21
N LYS A 70 3.67 2.52 24.53
CA LYS A 70 3.03 2.52 25.84
C LYS A 70 2.26 1.23 26.11
N ARG A 71 1.63 0.67 25.08
CA ARG A 71 0.90 -0.61 25.14
C ARG A 71 1.85 -1.81 25.09
N HIS A 72 2.94 -1.68 24.33
CA HIS A 72 3.94 -2.72 24.11
C HIS A 72 5.33 -2.29 24.62
N PRO A 73 5.52 -2.11 25.94
CA PRO A 73 6.74 -1.53 26.50
C PRO A 73 8.00 -2.40 26.28
N ARG A 74 7.84 -3.71 26.08
CA ARG A 74 8.95 -4.62 25.76
C ARG A 74 9.64 -4.28 24.44
N ALA A 75 8.95 -3.57 23.54
CA ALA A 75 9.50 -3.12 22.27
C ALA A 75 10.35 -1.84 22.38
N PHE A 76 10.39 -1.20 23.55
CA PHE A 76 11.09 0.08 23.74
C PHE A 76 12.59 -0.03 23.42
N LEU A 77 13.06 0.85 22.52
CA LEU A 77 14.43 0.89 22.01
C LEU A 77 14.94 -0.43 21.37
N ARG A 78 14.05 -1.39 21.11
CA ARG A 78 14.40 -2.62 20.42
C ARG A 78 14.47 -2.41 18.90
N PRO A 79 15.17 -3.29 18.16
CA PRO A 79 15.32 -3.13 16.72
C PRO A 79 13.99 -3.20 15.97
N MET A 80 13.86 -2.34 14.96
CA MET A 80 12.68 -2.21 14.13
C MET A 80 13.03 -2.40 12.66
N LEU A 81 12.26 -3.24 11.98
CA LEU A 81 12.34 -3.46 10.54
C LEU A 81 11.31 -2.57 9.85
N GLN A 82 11.78 -1.76 8.89
CA GLN A 82 10.94 -0.96 8.00
C GLN A 82 11.33 -1.22 6.56
N ILE A 83 10.35 -1.18 5.66
CA ILE A 83 10.56 -1.27 4.21
C ILE A 83 10.17 0.06 3.60
N SER A 84 11.16 0.83 3.16
CA SER A 84 10.95 2.13 2.52
C SER A 84 11.44 2.12 1.07
N SER A 85 10.73 2.85 0.22
CA SER A 85 11.17 3.17 -1.14
C SER A 85 12.15 4.36 -1.13
N PRO A 86 12.91 4.58 -2.21
CA PRO A 86 13.84 5.70 -2.32
C PRO A 86 13.13 7.05 -2.18
N MET A 87 13.82 8.01 -1.54
CA MET A 87 13.35 9.39 -1.41
C MET A 87 13.35 10.14 -2.74
N GLN A 88 14.26 9.77 -3.64
CA GLN A 88 14.47 10.41 -4.94
C GLN A 88 14.47 9.32 -6.01
N GLU A 89 13.46 9.36 -6.86
CA GLU A 89 13.32 8.55 -8.07
C GLU A 89 13.55 9.42 -9.30
N THR A 90 13.07 10.67 -9.25
CA THR A 90 13.29 11.70 -10.27
C THR A 90 13.53 13.06 -9.60
N SER A 91 13.66 14.11 -10.39
CA SER A 91 13.77 15.49 -9.92
C SER A 91 12.77 16.37 -10.66
N SER A 92 12.26 17.41 -9.99
CA SER A 92 11.46 18.46 -10.63
C SER A 92 12.31 19.26 -11.63
N PRO A 93 11.70 20.07 -12.52
CA PRO A 93 12.42 20.96 -13.44
C PRO A 93 13.45 21.87 -12.75
N ASN A 94 13.21 22.24 -11.48
CA ASN A 94 14.11 23.07 -10.68
C ASN A 94 15.00 22.26 -9.72
N GLY A 95 15.15 20.95 -9.95
CA GLY A 95 16.09 20.10 -9.22
C GLY A 95 15.61 19.65 -7.83
N VAL A 96 14.34 19.87 -7.47
CA VAL A 96 13.80 19.39 -6.19
C VAL A 96 13.54 17.87 -6.30
N PRO A 97 13.96 17.04 -5.32
CA PRO A 97 13.74 15.60 -5.37
C PRO A 97 12.26 15.20 -5.44
N CYS A 98 11.94 14.21 -6.28
CA CYS A 98 10.61 13.60 -6.41
C CYS A 98 10.71 12.10 -6.12
N GLY A 99 9.87 11.58 -5.21
CA GLY A 99 9.90 10.16 -4.85
C GLY A 99 9.02 9.83 -3.64
N ALA A 100 9.36 8.78 -2.89
CA ALA A 100 8.54 8.33 -1.77
C ALA A 100 8.82 9.11 -0.47
N ILE A 101 7.76 9.63 0.15
CA ILE A 101 7.85 10.36 1.42
C ILE A 101 8.43 9.53 2.58
N SER A 102 8.21 8.21 2.55
CA SER A 102 8.77 7.27 3.53
C SER A 102 10.29 7.27 3.53
N GLY A 103 10.93 7.44 2.37
CA GLY A 103 12.38 7.58 2.23
C GLY A 103 12.91 8.84 2.94
N LEU A 104 12.24 9.98 2.76
CA LEU A 104 12.61 11.24 3.45
C LEU A 104 12.44 11.11 4.96
N LEU A 105 11.33 10.51 5.40
CA LEU A 105 11.06 10.33 6.83
C LEU A 105 12.13 9.47 7.48
N ALA A 106 12.54 8.36 6.83
CA ALA A 106 13.60 7.49 7.32
C ALA A 106 14.95 8.22 7.40
N ALA A 107 15.31 8.99 6.36
CA ALA A 107 16.58 9.73 6.30
C ALA A 107 16.66 10.83 7.37
N ARG A 108 15.54 11.49 7.69
CA ARG A 108 15.47 12.60 8.66
C ARG A 108 14.98 12.19 10.06
N GLN A 109 15.10 10.91 10.43
CA GLN A 109 14.77 10.45 11.78
C GLN A 109 15.77 10.93 12.84
N LYS A 110 15.29 11.00 14.09
CA LYS A 110 16.14 11.27 15.26
C LYS A 110 17.20 10.18 15.40
N ARG A 111 18.41 10.53 15.86
CA ARG A 111 19.55 9.60 15.99
C ARG A 111 19.21 8.33 16.78
N ILE A 112 18.42 8.46 17.84
CA ILE A 112 17.99 7.33 18.67
C ILE A 112 17.08 6.36 17.91
N VAL A 113 16.09 6.89 17.17
CA VAL A 113 15.17 6.08 16.35
C VAL A 113 15.92 5.40 15.21
N ARG A 114 16.85 6.13 14.56
CA ARG A 114 17.70 5.57 13.51
C ARG A 114 18.56 4.40 13.98
N ARG A 115 18.95 4.35 15.27
CA ARG A 115 19.71 3.22 15.84
C ARG A 115 18.86 1.94 15.94
N MET A 116 17.54 2.08 16.09
CA MET A 116 16.62 0.94 16.10
C MET A 116 16.48 0.31 14.71
N TYR A 117 16.64 1.09 13.64
CA TYR A 117 16.35 0.62 12.28
C TYR A 117 17.30 -0.51 11.87
N VAL A 118 16.72 -1.58 11.35
CA VAL A 118 17.47 -2.56 10.55
C VAL A 118 17.87 -1.85 9.26
N SER A 119 19.15 -1.54 9.13
CA SER A 119 19.71 -0.89 7.96
C SER A 119 20.86 -1.72 7.45
N ILE A 120 20.86 -1.95 6.14
CA ILE A 120 22.05 -2.33 5.39
C ILE A 120 22.37 -1.10 4.54
N ARG A 121 23.60 -0.59 4.63
CA ARG A 121 24.08 0.41 3.66
C ARG A 121 23.93 -0.25 2.28
N HIS A 122 23.33 0.45 1.31
CA HIS A 122 23.13 -0.03 -0.08
C HIS A 122 21.93 -0.96 -0.35
N LEU A 123 21.03 -1.21 0.62
CA LEU A 123 19.76 -1.94 0.35
C LEU A 123 18.87 -1.24 -0.70
N GLY A 124 19.02 0.08 -0.87
CA GLY A 124 18.33 0.86 -1.89
C GLY A 124 18.84 0.61 -3.31
N ASP A 125 20.07 0.10 -3.43
CA ASP A 125 20.76 -0.10 -4.71
C ASP A 125 20.50 -1.51 -5.28
N ILE A 126 19.90 -2.41 -4.48
CA ILE A 126 19.49 -3.75 -4.91
C ILE A 126 18.20 -3.63 -5.72
N ALA A 127 18.33 -3.83 -7.03
CA ALA A 127 17.22 -3.75 -7.97
C ALA A 127 16.28 -4.98 -7.89
N ASP A 128 16.85 -6.17 -7.72
CA ASP A 128 16.06 -7.39 -7.62
C ASP A 128 15.29 -7.46 -6.28
N ALA A 129 14.00 -7.75 -6.37
CA ALA A 129 13.13 -7.75 -5.21
C ALA A 129 13.42 -8.92 -4.27
N GLU A 130 13.73 -10.10 -4.81
CA GLU A 130 13.99 -11.30 -4.03
C GLU A 130 15.30 -11.18 -3.27
N GLU A 131 16.36 -10.70 -3.93
CA GLU A 131 17.63 -10.35 -3.30
C GLU A 131 17.42 -9.32 -2.17
N LYS A 132 16.63 -8.27 -2.42
CA LYS A 132 16.35 -7.21 -1.45
C LYS A 132 15.63 -7.74 -0.20
N TYR A 133 14.59 -8.55 -0.37
CA TYR A 133 13.88 -9.16 0.75
C TYR A 133 14.78 -10.13 1.52
N TYR A 134 15.58 -10.94 0.82
CA TYR A 134 16.52 -11.86 1.46
C TYR A 134 17.53 -11.10 2.33
N CYS A 135 18.15 -10.06 1.78
CA CYS A 135 19.11 -9.21 2.49
C CYS A 135 18.48 -8.58 3.73
N LEU A 136 17.27 -8.01 3.57
CA LEU A 136 16.57 -7.38 4.68
C LEU A 136 16.22 -8.37 5.79
N LEU A 137 15.77 -9.57 5.44
CA LEU A 137 15.49 -10.64 6.41
C LEU A 137 16.77 -11.00 7.16
N ARG A 138 17.85 -11.27 6.43
CA ARG A 138 19.15 -11.63 7.00
C ARG A 138 19.69 -10.56 7.95
N ALA A 139 19.56 -9.29 7.59
CA ALA A 139 19.95 -8.16 8.43
C ALA A 139 19.06 -8.02 9.67
N GLY A 140 17.76 -8.29 9.53
CA GLY A 140 16.83 -8.29 10.65
C GLY A 140 17.13 -9.42 11.63
N ILE A 141 17.43 -10.63 11.15
CA ILE A 141 17.81 -11.78 12.00
C ILE A 141 19.02 -11.44 12.87
N ALA A 142 20.01 -10.74 12.32
CA ALA A 142 21.19 -10.31 13.08
C ALA A 142 20.89 -9.34 14.25
N ARG A 143 19.69 -8.75 14.28
CA ARG A 143 19.31 -7.73 15.27
C ARG A 143 18.17 -8.14 16.20
N ASP A 144 17.58 -9.34 16.06
CA ASP A 144 16.42 -9.76 16.87
C ASP A 144 15.30 -8.70 16.87
N VAL A 145 14.66 -8.54 15.69
CA VAL A 145 13.62 -7.54 15.44
C VAL A 145 12.45 -7.70 16.40
N SER A 146 12.02 -6.58 16.96
CA SER A 146 10.88 -6.50 17.88
C SER A 146 9.70 -5.74 17.29
N ILE A 147 9.94 -4.88 16.31
CA ILE A 147 8.90 -4.08 15.67
C ILE A 147 9.04 -4.25 14.16
N ILE A 148 7.95 -4.55 13.47
CA ILE A 148 7.92 -4.54 12.00
C ILE A 148 6.91 -3.50 11.58
N VAL A 149 7.31 -2.45 10.85
CA VAL A 149 6.38 -1.45 10.30
C VAL A 149 6.49 -1.42 8.79
N THR A 150 5.43 -1.88 8.12
CA THR A 150 5.29 -1.87 6.67
C THR A 150 3.88 -1.42 6.33
N ALA A 151 3.69 -0.52 5.36
CA ALA A 151 2.33 -0.01 5.10
C ALA A 151 1.37 -1.14 4.71
N ASN A 152 1.78 -2.01 3.80
CA ASN A 152 0.99 -3.17 3.38
C ASN A 152 1.51 -4.48 4.00
N PRO A 153 0.64 -5.29 4.64
CA PRO A 153 0.96 -6.63 5.17
C PRO A 153 1.73 -7.56 4.22
N SER A 154 1.44 -7.49 2.92
CA SER A 154 2.06 -8.33 1.89
C SER A 154 3.58 -8.22 1.87
N SER A 155 4.16 -7.07 2.23
CA SER A 155 5.61 -6.91 2.30
C SER A 155 6.23 -7.74 3.42
N THR A 156 5.57 -7.84 4.57
CA THR A 156 6.02 -8.67 5.69
C THR A 156 5.88 -10.15 5.36
N ILE A 157 4.77 -10.55 4.72
CA ILE A 157 4.55 -11.93 4.29
C ILE A 157 5.61 -12.35 3.27
N LYS A 158 5.83 -11.52 2.25
CA LYS A 158 6.84 -11.76 1.21
C LYS A 158 8.25 -11.92 1.77
N LEU A 159 8.60 -11.12 2.78
CA LEU A 159 9.88 -11.22 3.49
C LEU A 159 10.11 -12.62 4.06
N ILE A 160 9.09 -13.20 4.70
CA ILE A 160 9.16 -14.54 5.29
C ILE A 160 9.15 -15.62 4.21
N GLU A 161 8.33 -15.48 3.17
CA GLU A 161 8.29 -16.42 2.03
C GLU A 161 9.64 -16.52 1.31
N VAL A 162 10.37 -15.41 1.16
CA VAL A 162 11.73 -15.41 0.61
C VAL A 162 12.67 -16.19 1.52
N GLY A 163 12.56 -16.02 2.85
CA GLY A 163 13.32 -16.79 3.81
C GLY A 163 13.05 -18.29 3.74
N ARG A 164 11.78 -18.69 3.57
CA ARG A 164 11.37 -20.10 3.43
C ARG A 164 11.96 -20.74 2.18
N ARG A 165 11.88 -20.06 1.03
CA ARG A 165 12.43 -20.55 -0.24
C ARG A 165 13.95 -20.74 -0.21
N HIS A 166 14.66 -19.93 0.59
CA HIS A 166 16.12 -19.93 0.67
C HIS A 166 16.63 -20.31 2.07
N VAL A 167 15.90 -21.18 2.78
CA VAL A 167 16.16 -21.45 4.20
C VAL A 167 17.54 -22.03 4.46
N GLU A 168 18.03 -22.93 3.60
CA GLU A 168 19.36 -23.53 3.74
C GLU A 168 20.48 -22.50 3.60
N ALA A 169 20.39 -21.65 2.56
CA ALA A 169 21.32 -20.55 2.33
C ALA A 169 21.28 -19.54 3.49
N LEU A 170 20.08 -19.24 3.99
CA LEU A 170 19.88 -18.34 5.12
C LEU A 170 20.54 -18.86 6.40
N ILE A 171 20.38 -20.14 6.72
CA ILE A 171 21.00 -20.80 7.88
C ILE A 171 22.53 -20.72 7.76
N LYS A 172 23.09 -21.01 6.58
CA LYS A 172 24.52 -20.90 6.32
C LYS A 172 25.02 -19.47 6.51
N ASP A 173 24.34 -18.48 5.94
CA ASP A 173 24.69 -17.07 6.09
C ASP A 173 24.62 -16.58 7.54
N ILE A 174 23.70 -17.12 8.35
CA ILE A 174 23.64 -16.86 9.79
C ILE A 174 24.85 -17.48 10.51
N ALA A 175 25.19 -18.73 10.18
CA ALA A 175 26.33 -19.43 10.76
C ALA A 175 27.66 -18.73 10.47
N ASP A 176 27.82 -18.22 9.24
CA ASP A 176 29.06 -17.63 8.71
C ASP A 176 29.14 -16.11 8.90
N GLY A 177 28.03 -15.45 9.27
CA GLY A 177 27.99 -14.00 9.43
C GLY A 177 27.93 -13.22 8.11
N THR A 178 27.61 -13.89 7.01
CA THR A 178 27.55 -13.34 5.64
C THR A 178 26.10 -13.03 5.22
N CYS A 179 25.96 -12.48 4.02
CA CYS A 179 24.70 -12.38 3.29
C CYS A 179 25.00 -12.59 1.80
N THR A 180 24.65 -13.76 1.29
CA THR A 180 24.78 -14.14 -0.12
C THR A 180 23.38 -14.19 -0.71
N PRO A 181 22.92 -13.13 -1.40
CA PRO A 181 21.59 -13.09 -1.97
C PRO A 181 21.39 -14.22 -3.00
N PRO A 182 20.15 -14.71 -3.19
CA PRO A 182 19.85 -15.70 -4.21
C PRO A 182 20.35 -15.25 -5.59
N GLY A 183 21.01 -16.15 -6.32
CA GLY A 183 21.56 -15.84 -7.65
C GLY A 183 22.93 -15.17 -7.66
N GLN A 184 23.48 -14.76 -6.51
CA GLN A 184 24.84 -14.22 -6.43
C GLN A 184 25.87 -15.30 -6.04
N ALA A 185 27.04 -15.25 -6.68
CA ALA A 185 28.14 -16.18 -6.41
C ALA A 185 28.94 -15.86 -5.14
N SER A 186 28.89 -14.61 -4.68
CA SER A 186 29.69 -14.11 -3.56
C SER A 186 28.83 -13.32 -2.58
N PRO A 187 29.18 -13.33 -1.27
CA PRO A 187 28.47 -12.54 -0.28
C PRO A 187 28.66 -11.04 -0.51
N LEU A 188 27.64 -10.26 -0.14
CA LEU A 188 27.75 -8.81 -0.08
C LEU A 188 28.82 -8.40 0.94
N ALA A 189 29.35 -7.18 0.78
CA ALA A 189 30.34 -6.61 1.70
C ALA A 189 29.83 -6.49 3.15
N ALA A 190 28.51 -6.48 3.34
CA ALA A 190 27.89 -6.45 4.67
C ALA A 190 28.20 -7.73 5.46
N ARG A 191 28.80 -7.57 6.64
CA ARG A 191 29.11 -8.68 7.56
C ARG A 191 28.50 -8.44 8.92
N TRP A 192 28.01 -9.52 9.52
CA TRP A 192 27.55 -9.58 10.90
C TRP A 192 28.42 -10.55 11.70
N ARG A 193 28.25 -10.56 13.02
CA ARG A 193 28.90 -11.57 13.85
C ARG A 193 28.36 -12.96 13.47
N PRO A 194 29.22 -13.93 13.13
CA PRO A 194 28.81 -15.32 12.88
C PRO A 194 28.05 -15.88 14.09
N ASN A 195 26.96 -16.62 13.86
CA ASN A 195 26.11 -17.15 14.93
C ASN A 195 25.69 -18.61 14.66
N LYS A 196 26.65 -19.53 14.81
CA LYS A 196 26.45 -20.98 14.62
C LYS A 196 25.36 -21.56 15.53
N ARG A 197 25.20 -21.03 16.75
CA ARG A 197 24.18 -21.48 17.70
C ARG A 197 22.77 -21.13 17.21
N LEU A 198 22.55 -19.90 16.76
CA LEU A 198 21.27 -19.50 16.18
C LEU A 198 20.97 -20.28 14.90
N ALA A 199 21.96 -20.47 14.03
CA ALA A 199 21.81 -21.26 12.82
C ALA A 199 21.37 -22.70 13.12
N ALA A 200 22.04 -23.38 14.07
CA ALA A 200 21.67 -24.73 14.50
C ALA A 200 20.27 -24.80 15.13
N ASN A 201 19.90 -23.79 15.94
CA ASN A 201 18.56 -23.72 16.52
C ASN A 201 17.48 -23.54 15.44
N ILE A 202 17.73 -22.68 14.44
CA ILE A 202 16.80 -22.49 13.32
C ILE A 202 16.68 -23.79 12.52
N ASP A 203 17.78 -24.45 12.17
CA ASP A 203 17.76 -25.74 11.46
C ASP A 203 16.93 -26.78 12.21
N SER A 204 17.16 -26.94 13.52
CA SER A 204 16.39 -27.87 14.35
C SER A 204 14.90 -27.51 14.43
N ASN A 205 14.56 -26.23 14.53
CA ASN A 205 13.16 -25.79 14.61
C ASN A 205 12.45 -25.95 13.25
N VAL A 206 13.12 -25.66 12.14
CA VAL A 206 12.58 -25.87 10.78
C VAL A 206 12.30 -27.35 10.55
N ARG A 207 13.22 -28.25 10.93
CA ARG A 207 12.99 -29.71 10.83
C ARG A 207 11.81 -30.18 11.69
N ARG A 208 11.58 -29.56 12.85
CA ARG A 208 10.47 -29.90 13.75
C ARG A 208 9.13 -29.38 13.22
N ASP A 209 9.08 -28.12 12.80
CA ASP A 209 7.85 -27.41 12.46
C ASP A 209 7.50 -27.50 10.96
N GLY A 210 8.38 -28.11 10.16
CA GLY A 210 8.21 -28.35 8.73
C GLY A 210 8.47 -27.14 7.82
N ASP A 211 8.62 -25.94 8.38
CA ASP A 211 8.86 -24.70 7.64
C ASP A 211 9.56 -23.65 8.53
N LEU A 212 10.05 -22.56 7.93
CA LEU A 212 10.63 -21.43 8.64
C LEU A 212 9.54 -20.48 9.15
N TYR A 213 9.56 -20.20 10.45
CA TYR A 213 8.64 -19.24 11.09
C TYR A 213 9.38 -18.10 11.79
N PRO A 214 8.81 -16.88 11.84
CA PRO A 214 9.47 -15.73 12.46
C PRO A 214 9.91 -15.94 13.90
N HIS A 215 9.14 -16.69 14.70
CA HIS A 215 9.44 -16.96 16.10
C HIS A 215 10.71 -17.81 16.30
N HIS A 216 11.25 -18.43 15.23
CA HIS A 216 12.53 -19.14 15.28
C HIS A 216 13.72 -18.19 15.46
N PHE A 217 13.58 -16.92 15.10
CA PHE A 217 14.70 -15.95 15.09
C PHE A 217 14.37 -14.55 15.58
N TRP A 218 13.09 -14.19 15.72
CA TRP A 218 12.65 -12.87 16.22
C TRP A 218 11.69 -12.97 17.39
N LYS A 219 11.81 -11.98 18.29
CA LYS A 219 10.84 -11.69 19.34
C LYS A 219 10.06 -10.42 18.98
N VAL A 220 9.19 -10.56 17.98
CA VAL A 220 8.32 -9.47 17.53
C VAL A 220 7.25 -9.21 18.58
N GLU A 221 7.14 -7.96 19.02
CA GLU A 221 6.12 -7.50 19.97
C GLU A 221 4.88 -7.01 19.23
N PHE A 222 5.08 -6.22 18.17
CA PHE A 222 3.97 -5.75 17.34
C PHE A 222 4.36 -5.51 15.88
N LEU A 223 3.33 -5.61 15.04
CA LEU A 223 3.35 -5.28 13.62
C LEU A 223 2.60 -3.95 13.41
N GLY A 224 3.19 -3.02 12.68
CA GLY A 224 2.55 -1.78 12.24
C GLY A 224 2.18 -1.88 10.77
N ASN A 225 0.90 -2.11 10.47
CA ASN A 225 0.40 -2.29 9.11
C ASN A 225 -0.92 -1.56 8.89
N TRP A 226 -1.34 -1.36 7.64
CA TRP A 226 -2.77 -1.13 7.38
C TRP A 226 -3.54 -2.44 7.51
N THR A 227 -4.70 -2.36 8.16
CA THR A 227 -5.58 -3.49 8.45
C THR A 227 -7.00 -3.26 7.93
N GLY A 228 -7.36 -2.01 7.59
CA GLY A 228 -8.64 -1.64 6.99
C GLY A 228 -8.79 -1.97 5.49
N GLY A 229 -10.00 -1.82 4.97
CA GLY A 229 -10.35 -2.09 3.57
C GLY A 229 -10.05 -3.52 3.13
N THR A 230 -9.45 -3.69 1.94
CA THR A 230 -9.05 -4.99 1.39
C THR A 230 -7.86 -5.63 2.08
N LEU A 231 -7.12 -4.87 2.89
CA LEU A 231 -5.92 -5.38 3.57
C LEU A 231 -6.24 -6.29 4.74
N LYS A 232 -7.49 -6.27 5.23
CA LYS A 232 -8.02 -7.23 6.20
C LYS A 232 -7.85 -8.69 5.75
N LEU A 233 -7.82 -8.93 4.42
CA LEU A 233 -7.65 -10.26 3.83
C LEU A 233 -6.29 -10.90 4.18
N TYR A 234 -5.26 -10.08 4.50
CA TYR A 234 -3.95 -10.59 4.91
C TYR A 234 -3.85 -10.91 6.39
N LEU A 235 -4.81 -10.48 7.22
CA LEU A 235 -4.74 -10.64 8.68
C LEU A 235 -4.65 -12.11 9.12
N PRO A 236 -5.41 -13.07 8.56
CA PRO A 236 -5.27 -14.48 8.92
C PRO A 236 -3.85 -15.00 8.70
N ARG A 237 -3.25 -14.67 7.56
CA ARG A 237 -1.87 -15.07 7.23
C ARG A 237 -0.84 -14.39 8.14
N LEU A 238 -1.04 -13.11 8.48
CA LEU A 238 -0.19 -12.43 9.46
C LEU A 238 -0.29 -13.08 10.85
N ARG A 239 -1.50 -13.45 11.29
CA ARG A 239 -1.73 -14.12 12.58
C ARG A 239 -1.11 -15.51 12.63
N GLU A 240 -1.12 -16.26 11.53
CA GLU A 240 -0.40 -17.53 11.43
C GLU A 240 1.13 -17.35 11.58
N LEU A 241 1.70 -16.32 10.93
CA LEU A 241 3.14 -16.05 11.01
C LEU A 241 3.57 -15.43 12.35
N PHE A 242 2.70 -14.64 12.98
CA PHE A 242 2.98 -13.88 14.21
C PHE A 242 1.85 -14.06 15.24
N PRO A 243 1.66 -15.28 15.77
CA PRO A 243 0.50 -15.59 16.61
C PRO A 243 0.46 -14.82 17.93
N SER A 244 1.63 -14.44 18.46
CA SER A 244 1.76 -13.76 19.75
C SER A 244 1.99 -12.25 19.64
N SER A 245 2.08 -11.70 18.42
CA SER A 245 2.35 -10.27 18.21
C SER A 245 1.05 -9.50 18.09
N ALA A 246 1.03 -8.28 18.63
CA ALA A 246 -0.07 -7.35 18.36
C ALA A 246 -0.02 -6.84 16.92
N ILE A 247 -1.19 -6.56 16.33
CA ILE A 247 -1.29 -5.90 15.02
C ILE A 247 -1.84 -4.50 15.25
N CYS A 248 -0.98 -3.49 15.09
CA CYS A 248 -1.29 -2.08 15.24
C CYS A 248 -1.60 -1.47 13.88
N ASP A 249 -2.83 -1.01 13.66
CA ASP A 249 -3.12 -0.24 12.45
C ASP A 249 -2.31 1.08 12.46
N ILE A 250 -1.69 1.45 11.33
CA ILE A 250 -0.88 2.68 11.22
C ILE A 250 -1.71 3.95 10.93
N GLY A 251 -3.01 3.78 10.72
CA GLY A 251 -3.99 4.81 10.42
C GLY A 251 -4.15 5.08 8.92
N LEU A 252 -5.21 5.83 8.60
CA LEU A 252 -5.41 6.37 7.27
C LEU A 252 -4.33 7.42 7.01
N LEU A 253 -3.41 7.08 6.10
CA LEU A 253 -2.31 7.92 5.68
C LEU A 253 -2.01 7.71 4.21
N ALA A 254 -1.57 8.77 3.55
CA ALA A 254 -1.22 8.80 2.14
C ALA A 254 -0.09 9.82 1.93
N SER A 255 0.33 10.03 0.67
CA SER A 255 1.29 11.09 0.36
C SER A 255 0.72 12.48 0.65
N GLU A 256 -0.60 12.62 0.64
CA GLU A 256 -1.35 13.82 1.01
C GLU A 256 -1.33 14.13 2.52
N GLY A 257 -1.00 13.17 3.38
CA GLY A 257 -0.91 13.38 4.83
C GLY A 257 -1.29 12.18 5.68
N ARG A 258 -1.40 12.38 7.00
CA ARG A 258 -2.01 11.43 7.93
C ARG A 258 -3.34 12.01 8.41
N PHE A 259 -4.39 11.20 8.41
CA PHE A 259 -5.76 11.62 8.67
C PHE A 259 -6.38 10.94 9.89
N SER A 260 -5.86 9.77 10.29
CA SER A 260 -6.23 9.14 11.56
C SER A 260 -5.02 8.58 12.31
N ALA A 261 -5.19 8.39 13.61
CA ALA A 261 -4.23 7.80 14.52
C ALA A 261 -4.92 6.70 15.34
N PRO A 262 -4.78 5.42 14.97
CA PRO A 262 -5.21 4.29 15.78
C PRO A 262 -4.47 4.26 17.11
N LEU A 263 -5.23 4.07 18.19
CA LEU A 263 -4.72 4.03 19.56
C LEU A 263 -4.88 2.65 20.22
N GLU A 264 -5.52 1.72 19.52
CA GLU A 264 -5.83 0.36 19.97
C GLU A 264 -5.13 -0.68 19.08
N ASP A 265 -5.04 -1.92 19.56
CA ASP A 265 -4.57 -3.07 18.78
C ASP A 265 -5.75 -3.67 18.05
N ASP A 266 -5.48 -4.32 16.92
CA ASP A 266 -6.45 -5.14 16.20
C ASP A 266 -7.71 -4.39 15.73
N SER A 267 -7.59 -3.06 15.64
CA SER A 267 -8.64 -2.16 15.18
C SER A 267 -8.11 -1.29 14.03
N PRO A 268 -8.79 -1.25 12.87
CA PRO A 268 -8.46 -0.32 11.79
C PRO A 268 -8.93 1.11 12.09
N ALA A 269 -9.70 1.31 13.16
CA ALA A 269 -10.28 2.60 13.49
C ALA A 269 -9.24 3.50 14.19
N GLY A 270 -9.21 4.77 13.80
CA GLY A 270 -8.29 5.75 14.38
C GLY A 270 -8.96 7.07 14.69
N VAL A 271 -8.46 7.73 15.74
CA VAL A 271 -8.88 9.10 16.09
C VAL A 271 -8.47 10.03 14.96
N ALA A 272 -9.37 10.92 14.54
CA ALA A 272 -9.08 11.90 13.50
C ALA A 272 -7.88 12.79 13.86
N GLU A 273 -6.94 12.93 12.93
CA GLU A 273 -5.73 13.75 13.08
C GLU A 273 -6.05 15.23 12.79
N ILE A 274 -6.66 15.89 13.76
CA ILE A 274 -7.13 17.27 13.66
C ILE A 274 -6.06 18.32 14.01
N THR A 275 -4.83 17.92 14.38
CA THR A 275 -3.78 18.90 14.78
C THR A 275 -3.02 19.49 13.60
N SER A 276 -3.07 18.81 12.45
CA SER A 276 -2.37 19.24 11.24
C SER A 276 -3.25 19.31 10.00
N ASN A 277 -4.52 18.90 10.13
CA ASN A 277 -5.49 18.92 9.06
C ASN A 277 -6.79 19.58 9.54
N LEU A 278 -7.42 20.32 8.64
CA LEU A 278 -8.85 20.58 8.72
C LEU A 278 -9.55 19.46 7.94
N LEU A 279 -10.31 18.63 8.66
CA LEU A 279 -11.04 17.50 8.11
C LEU A 279 -12.53 17.84 8.00
N GLU A 280 -13.04 17.74 6.78
CA GLU A 280 -14.47 17.78 6.48
C GLU A 280 -14.90 16.41 5.93
N PHE A 281 -16.16 16.06 6.14
CA PHE A 281 -16.72 14.75 5.84
C PHE A 281 -17.94 14.96 4.94
N LEU A 282 -17.87 14.50 3.69
CA LEU A 282 -18.97 14.62 2.74
C LEU A 282 -19.88 13.40 2.86
N PRO A 283 -21.14 13.55 3.34
CA PRO A 283 -22.07 12.42 3.42
C PRO A 283 -22.41 11.89 2.03
N GLU A 284 -22.73 10.59 1.96
CA GLU A 284 -23.11 9.98 0.70
C GLU A 284 -24.45 10.53 0.17
N GLY A 285 -24.47 10.94 -1.10
CA GLY A 285 -25.66 11.55 -1.73
C GLY A 285 -25.84 13.04 -1.46
N GLU A 286 -24.99 13.64 -0.62
CA GLU A 286 -24.99 15.07 -0.33
C GLU A 286 -23.91 15.82 -1.13
N SER A 287 -24.04 17.15 -1.19
CA SER A 287 -23.10 18.05 -1.87
C SER A 287 -22.27 18.89 -0.89
N VAL A 288 -22.63 18.91 0.39
CA VAL A 288 -22.03 19.79 1.39
C VAL A 288 -21.29 18.97 2.44
N PRO A 289 -19.96 19.11 2.55
CA PRO A 289 -19.22 18.49 3.64
C PRO A 289 -19.59 19.07 5.01
N VAL A 290 -19.62 18.21 6.03
CA VAL A 290 -19.78 18.60 7.43
C VAL A 290 -18.43 18.59 8.16
N PRO A 291 -18.22 19.46 9.16
CA PRO A 291 -17.00 19.46 9.95
C PRO A 291 -16.90 18.22 10.84
N ALA A 292 -15.67 17.83 11.19
CA ALA A 292 -15.38 16.62 11.98
C ALA A 292 -16.24 16.43 13.25
N HIS A 293 -16.62 17.49 13.95
CA HIS A 293 -17.42 17.37 15.18
C HIS A 293 -18.90 17.06 14.93
N LYS A 294 -19.43 17.29 13.72
CA LYS A 294 -20.84 17.09 13.35
C LYS A 294 -21.16 15.72 12.77
N VAL A 295 -20.17 14.86 12.56
CA VAL A 295 -20.39 13.52 12.01
C VAL A 295 -21.15 12.62 12.98
N GLU A 296 -21.85 11.64 12.44
CA GLU A 296 -22.67 10.69 13.20
C GLU A 296 -21.99 9.32 13.25
N ILE A 297 -22.09 8.64 14.39
CA ILE A 297 -21.57 7.26 14.53
C ILE A 297 -22.39 6.34 13.62
N GLY A 298 -21.71 5.47 12.87
CA GLY A 298 -22.30 4.63 11.82
C GLY A 298 -22.36 5.32 10.46
N GLY A 299 -22.22 6.65 10.39
CA GLY A 299 -22.24 7.39 9.14
C GLY A 299 -21.03 7.10 8.26
N GLU A 300 -21.27 7.02 6.95
CA GLU A 300 -20.25 6.87 5.91
C GLU A 300 -20.04 8.18 5.17
N TYR A 301 -18.78 8.54 4.95
CA TYR A 301 -18.40 9.83 4.42
C TYR A 301 -17.20 9.72 3.47
N THR A 302 -17.13 10.62 2.50
CA THR A 302 -15.91 10.87 1.73
C THR A 302 -15.09 11.94 2.43
N LEU A 303 -13.80 11.68 2.61
CA LEU A 303 -12.90 12.58 3.34
C LEU A 303 -12.44 13.76 2.48
N ILE A 304 -12.64 14.97 3.00
CA ILE A 304 -12.16 16.23 2.40
C ILE A 304 -11.12 16.87 3.34
N VAL A 305 -9.99 17.28 2.77
CA VAL A 305 -8.80 17.66 3.54
C VAL A 305 -8.33 19.06 3.19
N SER A 306 -7.99 19.85 4.20
CA SER A 306 -7.09 21.01 4.03
C SER A 306 -5.87 20.91 4.95
N ASN A 307 -4.66 21.11 4.43
CA ASN A 307 -3.43 20.94 5.23
C ASN A 307 -2.19 21.67 4.68
N TRP A 308 -1.05 21.46 5.35
CA TRP A 308 0.23 22.13 5.07
C TRP A 308 0.95 21.71 3.77
N ALA A 309 0.43 20.72 3.04
CA ALA A 309 0.89 20.43 1.68
C ALA A 309 0.31 21.41 0.64
N GLY A 310 -0.49 22.39 1.08
CA GLY A 310 -1.19 23.31 0.21
C GLY A 310 -2.44 22.69 -0.43
N LEU A 311 -2.90 21.56 0.09
CA LEU A 311 -4.18 20.97 -0.29
C LEU A 311 -5.28 21.76 0.42
N TRP A 312 -6.23 22.33 -0.32
CA TRP A 312 -7.32 23.15 0.22
C TRP A 312 -8.65 22.59 -0.24
N ARG A 313 -9.46 22.10 0.70
CA ARG A 313 -10.69 21.32 0.47
C ARG A 313 -10.53 20.26 -0.62
N TYR A 314 -9.40 19.56 -0.54
CA TYR A 314 -9.03 18.48 -1.45
C TYR A 314 -9.88 17.24 -1.15
N ASN A 315 -10.60 16.77 -2.16
CA ASN A 315 -11.33 15.51 -2.09
C ASN A 315 -10.35 14.35 -2.24
N MET A 316 -10.14 13.60 -1.15
CA MET A 316 -9.26 12.43 -1.14
C MET A 316 -9.83 11.27 -1.96
N ASP A 317 -11.14 11.27 -2.18
CA ASP A 317 -11.92 10.13 -2.68
C ASP A 317 -11.78 8.89 -1.78
N ASP A 318 -11.37 9.06 -0.52
CA ASP A 318 -11.30 7.98 0.47
C ASP A 318 -12.60 7.95 1.28
N ARG A 319 -13.28 6.80 1.28
CA ARG A 319 -14.50 6.54 2.05
C ARG A 319 -14.14 6.03 3.44
N VAL A 320 -14.77 6.61 4.45
CA VAL A 320 -14.56 6.28 5.86
C VAL A 320 -15.90 6.07 6.56
N ARG A 321 -15.90 5.22 7.60
CA ARG A 321 -17.04 5.05 8.50
C ARG A 321 -16.68 5.52 9.88
N VAL A 322 -17.52 6.36 10.48
CA VAL A 322 -17.33 6.79 11.87
C VAL A 322 -17.77 5.65 12.80
N THR A 323 -16.85 5.15 13.62
CA THR A 323 -17.08 4.03 14.52
C THR A 323 -17.23 4.47 15.97
N GLY A 324 -16.82 5.70 16.30
CA GLY A 324 -16.91 6.22 17.66
C GLY A 324 -16.41 7.64 17.81
N ARG A 325 -16.12 8.02 19.05
CA ARG A 325 -15.58 9.34 19.41
C ARG A 325 -14.50 9.22 20.48
N PHE A 326 -13.47 10.05 20.38
CA PHE A 326 -12.46 10.26 21.40
C PHE A 326 -12.55 11.73 21.85
N GLY A 327 -13.19 11.95 22.99
CA GLY A 327 -13.68 13.28 23.35
C GLY A 327 -14.67 13.79 22.29
N GLN A 328 -14.39 14.95 21.70
CA GLN A 328 -15.18 15.51 20.60
C GLN A 328 -14.69 15.09 19.20
N SER A 329 -13.50 14.46 19.11
CA SER A 329 -12.92 14.05 17.83
C SER A 329 -13.55 12.73 17.36
N PRO A 330 -13.92 12.60 16.07
CA PRO A 330 -14.43 11.34 15.57
C PRO A 330 -13.32 10.28 15.50
N VAL A 331 -13.73 9.03 15.69
CA VAL A 331 -12.92 7.84 15.43
C VAL A 331 -13.52 7.18 14.19
N PHE A 332 -12.70 6.88 13.20
CA PHE A 332 -13.18 6.30 11.94
C PHE A 332 -12.25 5.23 11.39
N GLU A 333 -12.84 4.30 10.64
CA GLU A 333 -12.14 3.28 9.86
C GLU A 333 -12.18 3.60 8.36
N PHE A 334 -11.18 3.15 7.62
CA PHE A 334 -11.15 3.24 6.17
C PHE A 334 -11.94 2.10 5.53
N LEU A 335 -12.80 2.43 4.58
CA LEU A 335 -13.59 1.47 3.81
C LEU A 335 -12.94 1.17 2.46
N SER A 336 -12.88 2.18 1.59
CA SER A 336 -12.41 2.04 0.20
C SER A 336 -11.98 3.38 -0.38
N ARG A 337 -11.30 3.36 -1.52
CA ARG A 337 -10.98 4.55 -2.31
C ARG A 337 -11.89 4.61 -3.53
N GLY A 338 -12.82 5.56 -3.56
CA GLY A 338 -13.84 5.70 -4.59
C GLY A 338 -14.71 4.44 -4.71
N ARG A 339 -15.65 4.46 -5.67
CA ARG A 339 -16.44 3.27 -6.03
C ARG A 339 -15.77 2.41 -7.12
N ASN A 340 -14.87 2.99 -7.92
CA ASN A 340 -14.34 2.39 -9.15
C ASN A 340 -12.81 2.19 -9.12
N THR A 341 -12.21 2.04 -7.94
CA THR A 341 -10.77 1.74 -7.78
C THR A 341 -10.57 0.39 -7.09
N ALA A 342 -9.86 -0.53 -7.74
CA ALA A 342 -9.47 -1.81 -7.16
C ALA A 342 -8.11 -1.71 -6.47
N ASN A 343 -7.96 -2.40 -5.34
CA ASN A 343 -6.73 -2.37 -4.56
C ASN A 343 -6.58 -3.66 -3.75
N ILE A 344 -5.54 -4.44 -4.01
CA ILE A 344 -5.18 -5.63 -3.24
C ILE A 344 -3.88 -5.40 -2.47
N THR A 345 -2.83 -4.94 -3.18
CA THR A 345 -1.46 -4.83 -2.65
C THR A 345 -0.96 -3.37 -2.53
N GLY A 346 -1.84 -2.40 -2.79
CA GLY A 346 -1.56 -0.96 -2.72
C GLY A 346 -1.50 -0.25 -4.08
N GLU A 347 -1.87 -0.92 -5.18
CA GLU A 347 -1.74 -0.42 -6.56
C GLU A 347 -2.78 0.64 -6.97
N LYS A 348 -3.98 0.58 -6.40
CA LYS A 348 -5.08 1.53 -6.64
C LYS A 348 -5.39 1.69 -8.15
N ILE A 349 -5.76 0.60 -8.83
CA ILE A 349 -6.10 0.63 -10.26
C ILE A 349 -7.50 1.22 -10.44
N THR A 350 -7.65 2.20 -11.32
CA THR A 350 -8.97 2.75 -11.67
C THR A 350 -9.60 2.03 -12.85
N GLU A 351 -10.93 2.05 -12.93
CA GLU A 351 -11.66 1.54 -14.10
C GLU A 351 -11.21 2.21 -15.41
N GLN A 352 -10.89 3.51 -15.39
CA GLN A 352 -10.37 4.23 -16.54
C GLN A 352 -9.02 3.65 -17.03
N GLN A 353 -8.12 3.31 -16.11
CA GLN A 353 -6.84 2.67 -16.46
C GLN A 353 -7.07 1.28 -17.07
N VAL A 354 -8.05 0.54 -16.56
CA VAL A 354 -8.42 -0.80 -17.07
C VAL A 354 -8.95 -0.71 -18.50
N VAL A 355 -9.87 0.22 -18.77
CA VAL A 355 -10.43 0.44 -20.11
C VAL A 355 -9.35 0.90 -21.09
N GLU A 356 -8.50 1.84 -20.70
CA GLU A 356 -7.40 2.31 -21.56
C GLU A 356 -6.36 1.21 -21.82
N ALA A 357 -6.07 0.37 -20.82
CA ALA A 357 -5.17 -0.77 -20.99
C ALA A 357 -5.74 -1.81 -21.96
N MET A 358 -7.03 -2.16 -21.81
CA MET A 358 -7.71 -3.08 -22.72
C MET A 358 -7.75 -2.52 -24.15
N ARG A 359 -8.07 -1.22 -24.30
CA ARG A 359 -8.09 -0.55 -25.61
C ARG A 359 -6.74 -0.64 -26.32
N ARG A 360 -5.65 -0.30 -25.63
CA ARG A 360 -4.28 -0.39 -26.19
C ARG A 360 -3.88 -1.84 -26.49
N ALA A 361 -4.26 -2.78 -25.63
CA ALA A 361 -3.99 -4.20 -25.85
C ALA A 361 -4.71 -4.74 -27.09
N CYS A 362 -5.98 -4.40 -27.29
CA CYS A 362 -6.73 -4.73 -28.50
C CYS A 362 -6.06 -4.12 -29.75
N CYS A 363 -5.65 -2.85 -29.70
CA CYS A 363 -4.95 -2.20 -30.82
C CYS A 363 -3.64 -2.90 -31.20
N LYS A 364 -2.85 -3.36 -30.21
CA LYS A 364 -1.56 -4.02 -30.46
C LYS A 364 -1.70 -5.48 -30.91
N THR A 365 -2.72 -6.18 -30.42
CA THR A 365 -2.96 -7.60 -30.74
C THR A 365 -3.83 -7.81 -31.98
N GLY A 366 -4.59 -6.80 -32.41
CA GLY A 366 -5.58 -6.91 -33.48
C GLY A 366 -6.86 -7.64 -33.06
N LEU A 367 -6.99 -8.02 -31.78
CA LEU A 367 -8.15 -8.71 -31.24
C LEU A 367 -9.27 -7.72 -30.93
N ARG A 368 -10.52 -8.17 -31.09
CA ARG A 368 -11.71 -7.38 -30.78
C ARG A 368 -12.40 -7.97 -29.56
N VAL A 369 -12.51 -7.16 -28.50
CA VAL A 369 -13.23 -7.50 -27.28
C VAL A 369 -14.34 -6.48 -27.07
N GLU A 370 -15.59 -6.96 -27.01
CA GLU A 370 -16.76 -6.10 -26.85
C GLU A 370 -17.11 -5.89 -25.38
N ARG A 371 -16.99 -6.94 -24.58
CA ARG A 371 -17.27 -6.94 -23.14
C ARG A 371 -16.15 -7.67 -22.40
N PHE A 372 -15.76 -7.09 -21.28
CA PHE A 372 -14.81 -7.72 -20.37
C PHE A 372 -14.99 -7.15 -18.97
N VAL A 373 -14.61 -7.93 -17.98
CA VAL A 373 -14.60 -7.49 -16.59
C VAL A 373 -13.28 -7.90 -15.96
N MET A 374 -12.60 -6.97 -15.29
CA MET A 374 -11.44 -7.26 -14.48
C MET A 374 -11.83 -7.32 -12.99
N GLN A 375 -11.37 -8.34 -12.28
CA GLN A 375 -11.61 -8.50 -10.85
C GLN A 375 -10.33 -8.93 -10.12
N GLY A 376 -10.16 -8.45 -8.89
CA GLY A 376 -9.07 -8.89 -8.02
C GLY A 376 -9.35 -10.27 -7.43
N CYS A 377 -8.35 -11.14 -7.40
CA CYS A 377 -8.43 -12.47 -6.79
C CYS A 377 -7.39 -12.56 -5.65
N PHE A 378 -7.88 -12.81 -4.43
CA PHE A 378 -7.03 -13.04 -3.28
C PHE A 378 -6.62 -14.51 -3.22
N ALA A 379 -5.33 -14.76 -3.41
CA ALA A 379 -4.70 -16.07 -3.30
C ALA A 379 -3.37 -15.91 -2.54
N ALA A 380 -2.63 -17.01 -2.34
CA ALA A 380 -1.29 -16.96 -1.72
C ALA A 380 -0.40 -15.90 -2.38
N LYS A 381 -0.45 -15.83 -3.72
CA LYS A 381 0.01 -14.68 -4.51
C LYS A 381 -1.21 -14.04 -5.18
N PRO A 382 -1.70 -12.88 -4.70
CA PRO A 382 -2.85 -12.21 -5.28
C PRO A 382 -2.61 -11.80 -6.73
N TYR A 383 -3.66 -11.76 -7.54
CA TYR A 383 -3.58 -11.38 -8.95
C TYR A 383 -4.92 -10.75 -9.39
N TYR A 384 -4.97 -10.29 -10.64
CA TYR A 384 -6.21 -9.86 -11.27
C TYR A 384 -6.59 -10.85 -12.37
N GLU A 385 -7.87 -11.15 -12.46
CA GLU A 385 -8.47 -11.98 -13.50
C GLU A 385 -9.25 -11.08 -14.46
N VAL A 386 -9.03 -11.27 -15.76
CA VAL A 386 -9.77 -10.62 -16.84
C VAL A 386 -10.69 -11.65 -17.46
N ARG A 387 -11.99 -11.44 -17.29
CA ARG A 387 -13.05 -12.27 -17.86
C ARG A 387 -13.41 -11.73 -19.24
N VAL A 388 -13.28 -12.57 -20.25
CA VAL A 388 -13.53 -12.25 -21.66
C VAL A 388 -14.37 -13.34 -22.30
N GLU A 389 -15.16 -12.96 -23.30
CA GLU A 389 -15.96 -13.87 -24.12
C GLU A 389 -15.42 -13.91 -25.55
N ASN A 390 -15.76 -14.97 -26.30
CA ASN A 390 -15.50 -15.09 -27.74
C ASN A 390 -14.01 -14.99 -28.15
N LEU A 391 -13.10 -15.44 -27.29
CA LEU A 391 -11.67 -15.58 -27.59
C LEU A 391 -11.23 -17.01 -27.29
N ASP A 392 -10.27 -17.52 -28.07
CA ASP A 392 -9.60 -18.76 -27.70
C ASP A 392 -8.55 -18.56 -26.58
N ALA A 393 -8.03 -19.66 -26.04
CA ALA A 393 -7.06 -19.61 -24.94
C ALA A 393 -5.76 -18.86 -25.30
N SER A 394 -5.28 -18.99 -26.53
CA SER A 394 -4.05 -18.33 -26.99
C SER A 394 -4.27 -16.83 -27.17
N GLU A 395 -5.39 -16.44 -27.77
CA GLU A 395 -5.80 -15.05 -27.98
C GLU A 395 -6.02 -14.34 -26.64
N ALA A 396 -6.77 -14.96 -25.73
CA ALA A 396 -7.02 -14.40 -24.41
C ALA A 396 -5.72 -14.21 -23.61
N GLN A 397 -4.79 -15.17 -23.69
CA GLN A 397 -3.50 -15.06 -23.02
C GLN A 397 -2.61 -13.96 -23.62
N LYS A 398 -2.58 -13.82 -24.95
CA LYS A 398 -1.86 -12.73 -25.64
C LYS A 398 -2.43 -11.37 -25.26
N LEU A 399 -3.76 -11.24 -25.28
CA LEU A 399 -4.45 -10.00 -24.91
C LEU A 399 -4.14 -9.59 -23.47
N VAL A 400 -4.25 -10.53 -22.54
CA VAL A 400 -4.02 -10.29 -21.12
C VAL A 400 -2.55 -9.97 -20.84
N ALA A 401 -1.59 -10.62 -21.52
CA ALA A 401 -0.18 -10.28 -21.40
C ALA A 401 0.11 -8.85 -21.86
N GLU A 402 -0.48 -8.40 -22.97
CA GLU A 402 -0.31 -7.03 -23.46
C GLU A 402 -1.02 -6.00 -22.57
N MET A 403 -2.20 -6.33 -22.06
CA MET A 403 -2.92 -5.50 -21.09
C MET A 403 -2.11 -5.34 -19.80
N ASP A 404 -1.45 -6.40 -19.34
CA ASP A 404 -0.60 -6.40 -18.15
C ASP A 404 0.61 -5.46 -18.28
N LEU A 405 1.28 -5.48 -19.45
CA LEU A 405 2.37 -4.56 -19.79
C LEU A 405 1.88 -3.12 -19.82
N THR A 406 0.73 -2.89 -20.48
CA THR A 406 0.13 -1.56 -20.58
C THR A 406 -0.30 -1.02 -19.21
N LEU A 407 -0.86 -1.84 -18.33
CA LEU A 407 -1.18 -1.43 -16.95
C LEU A 407 0.09 -1.06 -16.17
N CYS A 408 1.21 -1.75 -16.40
CA CYS A 408 2.50 -1.36 -15.82
C CYS A 408 2.98 0.01 -16.34
N GLU A 409 2.65 0.41 -17.56
CA GLU A 409 2.95 1.75 -18.09
C GLU A 409 2.03 2.82 -17.48
N LEU A 410 0.74 2.51 -17.34
CA LEU A 410 -0.26 3.45 -16.87
C LEU A 410 -0.27 3.63 -15.35
N ASN A 411 0.22 2.67 -14.58
CA ASN A 411 0.17 2.73 -13.12
C ASN A 411 1.52 2.30 -12.49
N ILE A 412 2.24 3.29 -11.96
CA ILE A 412 3.55 3.11 -11.33
C ILE A 412 3.50 2.17 -10.12
N GLU A 413 2.40 2.18 -9.36
CA GLU A 413 2.24 1.32 -8.20
C GLU A 413 1.98 -0.12 -8.65
N TYR A 414 1.11 -0.34 -9.65
CA TYR A 414 0.90 -1.66 -10.27
C TYR A 414 2.23 -2.25 -10.75
N ARG A 415 3.01 -1.50 -11.53
CA ARG A 415 4.36 -1.89 -11.97
C ARG A 415 5.24 -2.28 -10.78
N SER A 416 5.29 -1.45 -9.75
CA SER A 416 6.07 -1.71 -8.53
C SER A 416 5.62 -3.00 -7.81
N LYS A 417 4.30 -3.29 -7.73
CA LYS A 417 3.78 -4.51 -7.10
C LYS A 417 4.10 -5.76 -7.92
N ARG A 418 4.07 -5.63 -9.26
CA ARG A 418 4.48 -6.68 -10.21
C ARG A 418 5.96 -7.01 -10.13
N LEU A 419 6.83 -5.99 -10.18
CA LEU A 419 8.28 -6.15 -10.05
C LEU A 419 8.67 -6.73 -8.67
N SER A 420 7.99 -6.29 -7.61
CA SER A 420 8.22 -6.84 -6.26
C SER A 420 7.62 -8.22 -6.02
N SER A 421 6.97 -8.82 -7.03
CA SER A 421 6.28 -10.11 -6.94
C SER A 421 5.24 -10.20 -5.81
N ARG A 422 4.73 -9.04 -5.35
CA ARG A 422 3.60 -8.99 -4.39
C ARG A 422 2.26 -9.17 -5.09
N LEU A 423 2.22 -8.86 -6.39
CA LEU A 423 1.08 -9.10 -7.28
C LEU A 423 1.52 -10.05 -8.42
N GLY A 424 0.69 -11.04 -8.72
CA GLY A 424 0.89 -12.03 -9.78
C GLY A 424 0.55 -11.52 -11.19
N PRO A 425 0.92 -12.31 -12.23
CA PRO A 425 0.49 -12.09 -13.62
C PRO A 425 -1.02 -11.88 -13.73
N LEU A 426 -1.43 -10.97 -14.63
CA LEU A 426 -2.83 -10.86 -15.02
C LEU A 426 -3.23 -12.20 -15.66
N GLN A 427 -4.40 -12.72 -15.29
CA GLN A 427 -4.87 -14.02 -15.78
C GLN A 427 -6.10 -13.84 -16.66
N ALA A 428 -6.22 -14.65 -17.70
CA ALA A 428 -7.41 -14.70 -18.54
C ALA A 428 -8.35 -15.78 -18.03
N LYS A 429 -9.65 -15.46 -17.95
CA LYS A 429 -10.72 -16.44 -17.78
C LYS A 429 -11.71 -16.29 -18.92
N ILE A 430 -11.78 -17.33 -19.76
CA ILE A 430 -12.73 -17.35 -20.87
C ILE A 430 -14.09 -17.75 -20.32
N MET A 431 -15.07 -16.89 -20.56
CA MET A 431 -16.46 -17.11 -20.16
C MET A 431 -17.26 -17.66 -21.34
N PRO A 432 -18.27 -18.51 -21.09
CA PRO A 432 -19.25 -18.86 -22.11
C PRO A 432 -19.91 -17.59 -22.68
N PRO A 433 -20.25 -17.56 -23.98
CA PRO A 433 -20.89 -16.39 -24.59
C PRO A 433 -22.18 -15.99 -23.87
N GLY A 434 -22.36 -14.69 -23.62
CA GLY A 434 -23.58 -14.12 -23.02
C GLY A 434 -23.65 -14.18 -21.49
N VAL A 435 -22.62 -14.69 -20.81
CA VAL A 435 -22.57 -14.74 -19.34
C VAL A 435 -22.32 -13.36 -18.76
N LEU A 436 -21.39 -12.58 -19.33
CA LEU A 436 -21.12 -11.21 -18.90
C LEU A 436 -22.33 -10.31 -19.11
N GLU A 437 -23.05 -10.50 -20.21
CA GLU A 437 -24.31 -9.79 -20.49
C GLU A 437 -25.42 -10.16 -19.51
N SER A 438 -25.56 -11.45 -19.18
CA SER A 438 -26.55 -11.92 -18.22
C SER A 438 -26.28 -11.37 -16.82
N ALA A 439 -25.03 -11.41 -16.36
CA ALA A 439 -24.61 -10.87 -15.07
C ALA A 439 -24.80 -9.33 -14.98
N GLU A 440 -24.59 -8.62 -16.09
CA GLU A 440 -24.87 -7.20 -16.17
C GLU A 440 -26.38 -6.90 -16.04
N ASN A 441 -27.21 -7.63 -16.79
CA ASN A 441 -28.66 -7.50 -16.77
C ASN A 441 -29.26 -7.83 -15.39
N GLU A 442 -28.70 -8.80 -14.68
CA GLU A 442 -29.12 -9.14 -13.31
C GLU A 442 -28.77 -8.03 -12.31
N ASN A 443 -27.57 -7.46 -12.40
CA ASN A 443 -27.18 -6.29 -11.60
C ASN A 443 -28.06 -5.07 -11.85
N ILE A 444 -28.47 -4.84 -13.10
CA ILE A 444 -29.44 -3.79 -13.46
C ILE A 444 -30.79 -4.05 -12.79
N ARG A 445 -31.28 -5.30 -12.82
CA ARG A 445 -32.57 -5.69 -12.21
C ARG A 445 -32.57 -5.54 -10.69
N LEU A 446 -31.48 -5.91 -10.03
CA LEU A 446 -31.34 -5.78 -8.57
C LEU A 446 -31.29 -4.32 -8.11
N ARG A 447 -30.79 -3.40 -8.95
CA ARG A 447 -30.68 -1.96 -8.65
C ARG A 447 -31.94 -1.12 -8.92
N ARG A 448 -33.07 -1.78 -9.23
CA ARG A 448 -34.50 -1.39 -9.41
C ARG A 448 -35.00 0.08 -9.54
N ASN A 449 -34.19 1.13 -9.62
CA ASN A 449 -34.67 2.53 -9.71
C ASN A 449 -33.92 3.45 -10.71
N ARG A 450 -32.96 2.98 -11.52
CA ARG A 450 -32.31 3.78 -12.58
C ARG A 450 -31.82 2.93 -13.76
N SER A 451 -32.73 2.41 -14.58
CA SER A 451 -32.38 1.60 -15.78
C SER A 451 -31.70 2.42 -16.89
N GLU A 452 -31.99 3.72 -17.00
CA GLU A 452 -31.51 4.57 -18.10
C GLU A 452 -30.07 5.12 -17.92
N GLN A 453 -29.42 4.84 -16.79
CA GLN A 453 -28.09 5.36 -16.43
C GLN A 453 -27.07 4.27 -16.07
N TYR A 454 -27.33 3.01 -16.44
CA TYR A 454 -26.38 1.95 -16.16
C TYR A 454 -25.18 2.04 -17.11
N LYS A 455 -23.99 2.28 -16.55
CA LYS A 455 -22.72 2.17 -17.27
C LYS A 455 -22.15 0.78 -17.03
N HIS A 456 -21.75 0.08 -18.09
CA HIS A 456 -21.03 -1.18 -17.99
C HIS A 456 -19.82 -1.02 -17.06
N GLN A 457 -19.72 -1.91 -16.08
CA GLN A 457 -18.65 -1.88 -15.09
C GLN A 457 -17.52 -2.79 -15.55
N TYR A 458 -16.40 -2.21 -15.97
CA TYR A 458 -15.22 -2.92 -16.48
C TYR A 458 -14.28 -3.38 -15.36
N LEU A 459 -14.45 -2.83 -14.15
CA LEU A 459 -13.64 -3.18 -12.98
C LEU A 459 -14.53 -3.45 -11.76
N LEU A 460 -14.49 -4.69 -11.26
CA LEU A 460 -15.05 -5.04 -9.97
C LEU A 460 -14.04 -4.69 -8.87
N THR A 461 -14.47 -3.86 -7.93
CA THR A 461 -13.62 -3.37 -6.83
C THR A 461 -13.58 -4.33 -5.65
N ASP A 462 -14.57 -5.22 -5.54
CA ASP A 462 -14.57 -6.33 -4.60
C ASP A 462 -13.60 -7.43 -5.04
N VAL A 463 -12.83 -7.94 -4.06
CA VAL A 463 -11.83 -8.97 -4.28
C VAL A 463 -12.45 -10.35 -4.04
N GLN A 464 -12.36 -11.23 -5.03
CA GLN A 464 -12.79 -12.61 -4.92
C GLN A 464 -11.86 -13.37 -3.96
N THR A 465 -12.45 -14.10 -3.00
CA THR A 465 -11.73 -14.96 -2.08
C THR A 465 -12.02 -16.43 -2.39
N PRO A 466 -11.15 -17.39 -1.99
CA PRO A 466 -11.33 -18.80 -2.29
C PRO A 466 -12.68 -19.37 -1.81
N ASP A 467 -13.20 -18.86 -0.69
CA ASP A 467 -14.49 -19.30 -0.12
C ASP A 467 -15.71 -18.83 -0.95
N ALA A 468 -15.53 -17.82 -1.81
CA ALA A 468 -16.58 -17.32 -2.70
C ALA A 468 -16.57 -17.99 -4.09
N ALA A 469 -15.60 -18.87 -4.38
CA ALA A 469 -15.51 -19.58 -5.66
C ALA A 469 -16.33 -20.87 -5.71
N GLY A 470 -16.97 -21.27 -4.60
CA GLY A 470 -17.79 -22.48 -4.49
C GLY A 470 -19.29 -22.29 -4.79
N ASP A 471 -19.80 -21.06 -4.71
CA ASP A 471 -21.21 -20.73 -4.95
C ASP A 471 -21.31 -19.51 -5.87
N GLN A 472 -21.01 -19.66 -7.17
CA GLN A 472 -21.46 -18.75 -8.23
C GLN A 472 -21.29 -19.35 -9.62
#